data_AF-A0A398CRJ6-F1
#
_entry.id   AF-A0A398CRJ6-F1
#
_cell.length_a   1.000
_cell.length_b   1.000
_cell.length_c   1.000
_cell.angle_alpha   90.00
_cell.angle_beta   90.00
_cell.angle_gamma   90.00
#
_symmetry.space_group_name_H-M   'P 1'
#
loop_
_entity.id
_entity.type
_entity.pdbx_description
1 polymer ?
#
loop_
_entity_poly.entity_id
_entity_poly.type
_entity_poly.pdbx_seq_one_letter_code
_entity_poly.pdbx_strand_id
1 'polypeptide(L)' 'MSKDRLPSENREEPSLKGTFVSVLLLAGFIVVTWLAVFFLFVSRG' A
#
# COMPACT_ATOMS: atom_id res chain seq x y z
N MET A 1 -38.44 9.67 29.62
CA MET A 1 -37.98 9.84 28.23
C MET A 1 -36.49 9.50 28.18
N SER A 2 -36.16 8.21 28.24
CA SER A 2 -34.77 7.74 28.23
C SER A 2 -34.29 7.74 26.79
N LYS A 3 -33.34 8.63 26.49
CA LYS A 3 -32.63 8.63 25.20
C LYS A 3 -31.70 7.43 25.23
N ASP A 4 -32.20 6.30 24.74
CA ASP A 4 -31.42 5.08 24.56
C ASP A 4 -30.24 5.39 23.62
N ARG A 5 -29.04 5.19 24.16
CA ARG A 5 -27.78 5.52 23.51
C ARG A 5 -27.55 4.50 22.40
N LEU A 6 -27.93 4.86 21.19
CA LEU A 6 -27.54 4.12 19.99
C LEU A 6 -26.01 4.03 19.97
N PRO A 7 -25.41 2.82 19.86
CA PRO A 7 -23.99 2.71 19.61
C PRO A 7 -23.74 3.38 18.25
N SER A 8 -23.01 4.48 18.27
CA SER A 8 -22.42 5.08 17.08
C SER A 8 -21.41 4.07 16.55
N GLU A 9 -21.90 3.12 15.76
CA GLU A 9 -21.09 2.22 14.98
C GLU A 9 -20.24 3.10 14.07
N ASN A 10 -18.98 3.19 14.47
CA ASN A 10 -17.93 3.90 13.79
C ASN A 10 -17.85 3.31 12.39
N ARG A 11 -18.50 3.95 11.42
CA ARG A 11 -18.38 3.63 10.01
C ARG A 11 -16.96 4.02 9.62
N GLU A 12 -16.02 3.15 9.91
CA GLU A 12 -14.65 3.26 9.44
C GLU A 12 -14.73 3.34 7.91
N GLU A 13 -14.54 4.55 7.40
CA GLU A 13 -14.51 4.81 5.97
C GLU A 13 -13.54 3.81 5.35
N PRO A 14 -13.93 3.07 4.29
CA PRO A 14 -13.10 2.01 3.73
C PRO A 14 -11.75 2.60 3.34
N SER A 15 -10.74 2.33 4.18
CA SER A 15 -9.50 3.08 4.09
C SER A 15 -8.74 2.60 2.86
N LEU A 16 -8.64 3.47 1.84
CA LEU A 16 -7.84 3.26 0.63
C LEU A 16 -6.32 3.14 0.92
N LYS A 17 -5.93 3.24 2.19
CA LYS A 17 -4.56 3.06 2.69
C LYS A 17 -4.00 1.70 2.27
N GLY A 18 -4.82 0.64 2.25
CA GLY A 18 -4.39 -0.70 1.82
C GLY A 18 -3.95 -0.75 0.35
N THR A 19 -4.73 -0.16 -0.55
CA THR A 19 -4.41 -0.08 -1.99
C THR A 19 -3.14 0.74 -2.22
N PHE A 20 -3.02 1.88 -1.56
CA PHE A 20 -1.84 2.75 -1.67
C PHE A 20 -0.56 2.04 -1.23
N VAL A 21 -0.60 1.32 -0.09
CA VAL A 21 0.54 0.53 0.40
C VAL A 21 0.90 -0.59 -0.58
N SER A 22 -0.09 -1.29 -1.13
CA SER A 22 0.15 -2.37 -2.10
C SER A 22 0.85 -1.85 -3.36
N VAL A 23 0.42 -0.70 -3.90
CA VAL A 23 1.05 -0.09 -5.07
C VAL A 23 2.47 0.40 -4.76
N LEU A 24 2.70 0.97 -3.58
CA LEU A 24 4.04 1.40 -3.15
C LEU A 24 5.03 0.23 -3.08
N LEU A 25 4.58 -0.92 -2.53
CA LEU A 25 5.40 -2.13 -2.48
C LEU A 25 5.68 -2.66 -3.89
N LEU A 26 4.67 -2.69 -4.77
CA LEU A 26 4.83 -3.15 -6.14
C LEU A 26 5.77 -2.24 -6.94
N ALA A 27 5.61 -0.92 -6.84
CA ALA A 27 6.47 0.05 -7.49
C ALA A 27 7.93 -0.08 -7.00
N GLY A 28 8.12 -0.22 -5.68
CA GLY A 28 9.43 -0.48 -5.10
C GLY A 28 10.07 -1.75 -5.64
N PHE A 29 9.33 -2.85 -5.70
CA PHE A 29 9.80 -4.12 -6.24
C PHE A 29 10.24 -4.02 -7.71
N ILE A 30 9.46 -3.32 -8.53
CA ILE A 30 9.79 -3.11 -9.94
C ILE A 30 11.09 -2.32 -10.08
N VAL A 31 11.23 -1.21 -9.34
CA VAL A 31 12.45 -0.38 -9.40
C VAL A 31 13.67 -1.15 -8.93
N VAL A 32 13.57 -1.90 -7.83
CA VAL A 32 14.67 -2.73 -7.32
C VAL A 32 15.08 -3.79 -8.33
N THR A 33 14.11 -4.49 -8.92
CA THR A 33 14.39 -5.55 -9.90
C THR A 33 15.01 -4.98 -11.17
N TRP A 34 14.50 -3.85 -11.66
CA TRP A 34 15.05 -3.17 -12.83
C TRP A 34 16.49 -2.70 -12.59
N LEU A 35 16.76 -2.08 -11.44
CA LEU A 35 18.11 -1.67 -11.05
C LEU A 35 19.05 -2.87 -10.93
N ALA A 36 18.61 -3.96 -10.30
CA ALA A 36 19.42 -5.17 -10.15
C ALA A 36 19.84 -5.75 -11.51
N VAL A 37 18.89 -5.85 -12.45
CA VAL A 37 19.18 -6.32 -13.82
C VAL A 37 20.09 -5.33 -14.55
N PHE A 38 19.86 -4.02 -14.41
CA PHE A 38 20.70 -2.99 -15.00
C PHE A 38 22.14 -3.05 -14.49
N PHE A 39 22.36 -3.19 -13.19
CA PHE A 39 23.70 -3.38 -12.61
C PHE A 39 24.34 -4.69 -13.09
N LEU A 40 23.57 -5.77 -13.20
CA LEU A 40 24.07 -7.04 -13.74
C LEU A 40 24.48 -6.88 -15.21
N PHE A 41 23.71 -6.13 -16.01
CA PHE A 41 24.06 -5.81 -17.39
C PHE A 41 25.34 -5.00 -17.48
N VAL A 42 25.49 -3.92 -16.70
CA VAL A 42 26.71 -3.09 -16.69
C VAL A 42 27.93 -3.87 -16.21
N SER A 43 27.78 -4.74 -15.21
CA SER A 43 28.89 -5.54 -14.68
C SER A 43 29.34 -6.68 -15.61
N ARG A 44 28.49 -7.09 -16.55
CA ARG A 44 28.81 -8.11 -17.58
C ARG A 44 29.08 -7.52 -18.96
N GLY A 45 28.78 -6.24 -19.17
CA GLY A 45 29.05 -5.49 -20.40
C GLY A 45 30.48 -4.98 -20.47
#